data_AF-A0A1Q9ADI4-F1
#
_entry.id   AF-A0A1Q9ADI4-F1
#
_cell.length_a   1.000
_cell.length_b   1.000
_cell.length_c   1.000
_cell.angle_alpha   90.00
_cell.angle_beta   90.00
_cell.angle_gamma   90.00
#
_symmetry.space_group_name_H-M   'P 1'
#
loop_
_entity.id
_entity.type
_entity.pdbx_description
1 polymer ?
#
loop_
_entity_poly.entity_id
_entity_poly.type
_entity_poly.pdbx_seq_one_letter_code
_entity_poly.pdbx_strand_id
1 'polypeptide(L)'
;MTRHQRALEPHAPVTAAERRELGQLGASAQNTDRTESTAAAEEAWLDLLLPNALPAEAVLEAEQREGLHTVLCGLVKALALNPRDGLPLLSELLQRLDALGSQDESGPEPVAVDTTGLPLTAFQASDYDRYFRVNRVAPALPATMMVRSLVQAIHAVTDLFARSADLPERQVRGQIEGFVAQAHLLARALGLERLR
;
A
#
# COMPACT_ATOMS: atom_id res chain seq x y z
N MET A 1 1.70 42.23 6.76
CA MET A 1 0.69 41.17 6.96
C MET A 1 1.01 40.03 6.02
N THR A 2 1.26 38.85 6.57
CA THR A 2 1.90 37.69 5.94
C THR A 2 0.90 36.84 5.14
N ARG A 3 1.39 36.20 4.08
CA ARG A 3 0.64 35.33 3.14
C ARG A 3 -0.15 34.17 3.78
N HIS A 4 0.02 33.93 5.08
CA HIS A 4 -0.66 32.87 5.82
C HIS A 4 -2.06 33.24 6.36
N GLN A 5 -2.52 34.49 6.20
CA GLN A 5 -3.87 34.90 6.65
C GLN A 5 -4.97 34.83 5.59
N ARG A 6 -4.67 34.44 4.34
CA ARG A 6 -5.67 34.38 3.26
C ARG A 6 -6.40 33.01 3.15
N ALA A 7 -6.05 32.03 3.97
CA ALA A 7 -6.59 30.66 3.86
C ALA A 7 -7.90 30.42 4.64
N LEU A 8 -8.52 31.45 5.21
CA LEU A 8 -9.73 31.33 6.05
C LEU A 8 -10.93 32.15 5.57
N GLU A 9 -10.89 32.69 4.35
CA GLU A 9 -12.09 33.32 3.76
C GLU A 9 -12.82 32.35 2.82
N PRO A 10 -14.16 32.28 2.88
CA PRO A 10 -14.94 31.40 2.03
C PRO A 10 -14.79 31.81 0.56
N HIS A 11 -14.30 30.89 -0.27
CA HIS A 11 -14.03 31.11 -1.69
C HIS A 11 -15.31 31.54 -2.44
N ALA A 12 -15.23 32.69 -3.12
CA ALA A 12 -16.16 33.08 -4.16
C ALA A 12 -16.20 32.03 -5.29
N PRO A 13 -17.34 31.84 -5.99
CA PRO A 13 -17.46 30.83 -7.02
C PRO A 13 -16.52 31.09 -8.20
N VAL A 14 -15.71 30.08 -8.54
CA VAL A 14 -14.77 30.03 -9.67
C VAL A 14 -15.49 30.31 -10.98
N THR A 15 -14.95 31.23 -11.77
CA THR A 15 -15.59 31.73 -12.99
C THR A 15 -15.47 30.76 -14.17
N ALA A 16 -16.38 30.85 -15.15
CA ALA A 16 -16.39 29.99 -16.33
C ALA A 16 -15.13 30.11 -17.22
N ALA A 17 -14.34 31.18 -17.05
CA ALA A 17 -13.08 31.38 -17.77
C ALA A 17 -11.96 30.47 -17.23
N GLU A 18 -11.84 30.34 -15.90
CA GLU A 18 -10.83 29.49 -15.25
C GLU A 18 -11.07 28.00 -15.51
N ARG A 19 -12.33 27.59 -15.74
CA ARG A 19 -12.67 26.21 -16.13
C ARG A 19 -12.22 25.85 -17.56
N ARG A 20 -12.03 26.84 -18.45
CA ARG A 20 -11.55 26.58 -19.82
C ARG A 20 -10.04 26.43 -19.91
N GLU A 21 -9.27 27.10 -19.06
CA GLU A 21 -7.79 26.95 -19.04
C GLU A 21 -7.37 25.58 -18.46
N LEU A 22 -8.06 25.08 -17.43
CA LEU A 22 -7.82 23.73 -16.90
C LEU A 22 -8.16 22.61 -17.90
N GLY A 23 -9.10 22.86 -18.83
CA GLY A 23 -9.50 21.90 -19.86
C GLY A 23 -8.53 21.79 -21.05
N GLN A 24 -7.62 22.74 -21.24
CA GLN A 24 -6.72 22.76 -22.41
C GLN A 24 -5.33 22.18 -22.15
N LEU A 25 -4.95 21.93 -20.89
CA LEU A 25 -3.67 21.30 -20.53
C LEU A 25 -3.67 19.77 -20.68
N GLY A 26 -4.79 19.15 -21.04
CA GLY A 26 -4.95 17.69 -21.13
C GLY A 26 -4.84 17.07 -22.53
N ALA A 27 -4.60 17.86 -23.58
CA ALA A 27 -4.73 17.38 -24.96
C ALA A 27 -3.46 17.59 -25.81
N SER A 28 -2.34 17.00 -25.40
CA SER A 28 -1.26 16.63 -26.31
C SER A 28 -0.29 15.64 -25.67
N ALA A 29 -0.58 14.36 -25.80
CA ALA A 29 0.41 13.30 -25.82
C ALA A 29 -0.21 12.07 -26.51
N GLN A 30 -0.05 11.99 -27.83
CA GLN A 30 -0.13 10.71 -28.53
C GLN A 30 1.13 9.92 -28.18
N ASN A 31 0.98 8.72 -27.62
CA ASN A 31 1.94 7.63 -27.85
C ASN A 31 1.19 6.30 -27.73
N THR A 32 0.85 5.79 -28.92
CA THR A 32 0.55 4.41 -29.24
C THR A 32 1.63 3.47 -28.71
N ASP A 33 1.21 2.26 -28.33
CA ASP A 33 2.01 1.07 -27.98
C ASP A 33 2.32 0.85 -26.48
N ARG A 34 1.26 0.69 -25.67
CA ARG A 34 1.38 0.43 -24.22
C ARG A 34 0.36 -0.58 -23.67
N THR A 35 -0.16 -1.47 -24.50
CA THR A 35 -1.45 -2.14 -24.21
C THR A 35 -1.35 -3.50 -23.52
N GLU A 36 -0.17 -4.09 -23.30
CA GLU A 36 -0.11 -5.47 -22.78
C GLU A 36 0.44 -5.60 -21.35
N SER A 37 0.93 -4.52 -20.72
CA SER A 37 1.52 -4.55 -19.37
C SER A 37 0.92 -3.51 -18.41
N THR A 38 -0.33 -3.08 -18.64
CA THR A 38 -1.05 -2.15 -17.75
C THR A 38 -2.25 -2.80 -17.04
N ALA A 39 -2.80 -3.88 -17.59
CA ALA A 39 -4.03 -4.49 -17.06
C ALA A 39 -3.89 -5.00 -15.60
N ALA A 40 -2.73 -5.56 -15.22
CA ALA A 40 -2.52 -6.04 -13.85
C ALA A 40 -2.24 -4.94 -12.82
N ALA A 41 -1.71 -3.79 -13.25
CA ALA A 41 -1.42 -2.66 -12.36
C ALA A 41 -2.66 -1.78 -12.10
N GLU A 42 -3.67 -1.86 -12.97
CA GLU A 42 -4.87 -1.02 -12.89
C GLU A 42 -5.92 -1.49 -11.88
N GLU A 43 -5.73 -2.62 -11.18
CA GLU A 43 -6.71 -3.16 -10.21
C GLU A 43 -6.21 -3.31 -8.77
N ALA A 44 -4.95 -2.96 -8.45
CA ALA A 44 -4.44 -3.15 -7.10
C ALA A 44 -5.08 -2.18 -6.08
N TRP A 45 -5.85 -2.72 -5.13
CA TRP A 45 -6.37 -2.01 -3.95
C TRP A 45 -5.44 -2.22 -2.75
N LEU A 46 -5.20 -1.17 -1.97
CA LEU A 46 -4.42 -1.26 -0.74
C LEU A 46 -5.33 -1.62 0.44
N ASP A 47 -5.07 -2.75 1.08
CA ASP A 47 -5.73 -3.10 2.34
C ASP A 47 -5.05 -2.37 3.50
N LEU A 48 -5.80 -1.48 4.16
CA LEU A 48 -5.36 -0.70 5.32
C LEU A 48 -6.13 -1.13 6.57
N LEU A 49 -5.39 -1.58 7.58
CA LEU A 49 -5.95 -1.89 8.89
C LEU A 49 -6.53 -0.64 9.54
N LEU A 50 -7.73 -0.77 10.13
CA LEU A 50 -8.26 0.29 10.98
C LEU A 50 -7.36 0.47 12.23
N PRO A 51 -7.12 1.71 12.70
CA PRO A 51 -6.24 1.95 13.85
C PRO A 51 -6.65 1.21 15.13
N ASN A 52 -7.96 1.02 15.35
CA ASN A 52 -8.51 0.28 16.49
C ASN A 52 -8.42 -1.24 16.32
N ALA A 53 -8.11 -1.74 15.12
CA ALA A 53 -7.88 -3.16 14.85
C ALA A 53 -6.41 -3.57 15.00
N LEU A 54 -5.50 -2.63 15.31
CA LEU A 54 -4.10 -2.93 15.59
C LEU A 54 -3.97 -3.42 17.03
N PRO A 55 -3.62 -4.71 17.25
CA PRO A 55 -3.46 -5.23 18.59
C PRO A 55 -2.22 -4.60 19.24
N ALA A 56 -2.31 -4.27 20.53
CA ALA A 56 -1.15 -3.87 21.32
C ALA A 56 -0.13 -5.01 21.44
N GLU A 57 -0.63 -6.26 21.46
CA GLU A 57 0.16 -7.50 21.46
C GLU A 57 -0.52 -8.51 20.52
N ALA A 58 0.22 -9.10 19.59
CA ALA A 58 -0.30 -10.15 18.71
C ALA A 58 0.03 -11.53 19.29
N VAL A 59 -0.98 -12.24 19.81
CA VAL A 59 -0.85 -13.65 20.15
C VAL A 59 -0.95 -14.46 18.87
N LEU A 60 0.16 -15.04 18.43
CA LEU A 60 0.22 -15.87 17.23
C LEU A 60 0.26 -17.35 17.60
N GLU A 61 -0.64 -18.11 16.98
CA GLU A 61 -0.58 -19.57 16.96
C GLU A 61 0.72 -20.04 16.30
N ALA A 62 1.18 -21.25 16.66
CA ALA A 62 2.47 -21.76 16.21
C ALA A 62 2.58 -21.81 14.67
N GLU A 63 1.53 -22.27 13.99
CA GLU A 63 1.47 -22.35 12.53
C GLU A 63 1.51 -20.95 11.88
N GLN A 64 0.73 -20.01 12.40
CA GLN A 64 0.74 -18.62 11.90
C GLN A 64 2.11 -17.98 12.12
N ARG A 65 2.73 -18.21 13.27
CA ARG A 65 4.08 -17.72 13.60
C ARG A 65 5.13 -18.22 12.61
N GLU A 66 5.15 -19.53 12.35
CA GLU A 66 6.08 -20.14 11.39
C GLU A 66 5.82 -19.64 9.96
N GLY A 67 4.55 -19.53 9.58
CA GLY A 67 4.11 -19.00 8.30
C GLY A 67 4.60 -17.56 8.07
N LEU A 68 4.32 -16.66 9.00
CA LEU A 68 4.73 -15.25 8.91
C LEU A 68 6.25 -15.09 8.98
N HIS A 69 6.95 -15.87 9.81
CA HIS A 69 8.41 -15.85 9.86
C HIS A 69 9.02 -16.28 8.52
N THR A 70 8.48 -17.34 7.90
CA THR A 70 8.93 -17.80 6.59
C THR A 70 8.70 -16.74 5.52
N VAL A 71 7.54 -16.10 5.52
CA VAL A 71 7.22 -15.01 4.58
C VAL A 71 8.19 -13.85 4.73
N LEU A 72 8.45 -13.40 5.96
CA LEU A 72 9.36 -12.27 6.20
C LEU A 72 10.81 -12.60 5.85
N CYS A 73 11.28 -13.83 6.07
CA CYS A 73 12.59 -14.27 5.58
C CYS A 73 12.62 -14.28 4.03
N GLY A 74 11.55 -14.74 3.40
CA GLY A 74 11.41 -14.71 1.94
C GLY A 74 11.43 -13.28 1.39
N LEU A 75 10.78 -12.34 2.07
CA LEU A 75 10.76 -10.93 1.72
C LEU A 75 12.16 -10.32 1.73
N VAL A 76 12.94 -10.56 2.80
CA VAL A 76 14.33 -10.07 2.89
C VAL A 76 15.19 -10.65 1.77
N LYS A 77 15.02 -11.94 1.45
CA LYS A 77 15.73 -12.58 0.32
C LYS A 77 15.34 -11.97 -1.02
N ALA A 78 14.06 -11.71 -1.26
CA ALA A 78 13.58 -11.09 -2.49
C ALA A 78 14.16 -9.67 -2.66
N LEU A 79 14.24 -8.90 -1.57
CA LEU A 79 14.83 -7.55 -1.55
C LEU A 79 16.35 -7.52 -1.76
N ALA A 80 17.05 -8.64 -1.52
CA ALA A 80 18.47 -8.76 -1.79
C ALA A 80 18.79 -9.01 -3.27
N LEU A 81 17.78 -9.36 -4.08
CA LEU A 81 17.91 -9.52 -5.53
C LEU A 81 17.80 -8.16 -6.22
N ASN A 82 18.14 -8.12 -7.52
CA ASN A 82 17.76 -6.96 -8.32
C ASN A 82 16.21 -6.90 -8.45
N PRO A 83 15.61 -5.72 -8.68
CA PRO A 83 14.16 -5.57 -8.67
C PRO A 83 13.40 -6.52 -9.61
N ARG A 84 13.95 -6.82 -10.79
CA ARG A 84 13.30 -7.71 -11.77
C ARG A 84 13.24 -9.15 -11.27
N ASP A 85 14.32 -9.63 -10.69
CA ASP A 85 14.42 -11.00 -10.18
C ASP A 85 13.66 -11.18 -8.85
N GLY A 86 13.47 -10.12 -8.08
CA GLY A 86 12.72 -10.14 -6.82
C GLY A 86 11.19 -10.21 -7.00
N LEU A 87 10.64 -9.68 -8.10
CA LEU A 87 9.18 -9.57 -8.32
C LEU A 87 8.41 -10.90 -8.30
N PRO A 88 8.89 -11.98 -8.94
CA PRO A 88 8.22 -13.28 -8.87
C PRO A 88 8.12 -13.78 -7.42
N LEU A 89 9.21 -13.66 -6.63
CA LEU A 89 9.20 -14.06 -5.22
C LEU A 89 8.21 -13.23 -4.41
N LEU A 90 8.12 -11.91 -4.63
CA LEU A 90 7.15 -11.07 -3.94
C LEU A 90 5.71 -11.49 -4.26
N SER A 91 5.43 -11.89 -5.51
CA SER A 91 4.12 -12.42 -5.91
C SER A 91 3.79 -13.75 -5.22
N GLU A 92 4.76 -14.66 -5.12
CA GLU A 92 4.60 -15.93 -4.38
C GLU A 92 4.35 -15.70 -2.88
N LEU A 93 5.00 -14.71 -2.28
CA LEU A 93 4.79 -14.36 -0.87
C LEU A 93 3.38 -13.83 -0.61
N LEU A 94 2.82 -13.05 -1.54
CA LEU A 94 1.43 -12.60 -1.47
C LEU A 94 0.45 -13.78 -1.52
N GLN A 95 0.66 -14.71 -2.45
CA GLN A 95 -0.16 -15.94 -2.54
C GLN A 95 -0.06 -16.79 -1.27
N ARG A 96 1.12 -16.90 -0.67
CA ARG A 96 1.31 -17.61 0.59
C ARG A 96 0.59 -16.92 1.76
N LEU A 97 0.58 -15.60 1.78
CA LEU A 97 -0.16 -14.83 2.78
C LEU A 97 -1.67 -14.96 2.60
N ASP A 98 -2.15 -15.03 1.35
CA ASP A 98 -3.55 -15.36 1.07
C ASP A 98 -3.88 -16.73 1.66
N ALA A 99 -3.09 -17.77 1.38
CA ALA A 99 -3.32 -19.11 1.96
C ALA A 99 -3.27 -19.13 3.50
N LEU A 100 -2.43 -18.30 4.14
CA LEU A 100 -2.37 -18.16 5.60
C LEU A 100 -3.57 -17.38 6.19
N GLY A 101 -4.19 -16.50 5.40
CA GLY A 101 -5.32 -15.66 5.78
C GLY A 101 -6.69 -16.22 5.37
N SER A 102 -6.72 -17.17 4.43
CA SER A 102 -7.92 -17.83 3.91
C SER A 102 -8.55 -18.77 4.95
N GLN A 103 -9.28 -18.19 5.89
CA GLN A 103 -10.46 -18.84 6.47
C GLN A 103 -11.73 -18.51 5.66
N ASP A 104 -11.66 -17.54 4.74
CA ASP A 104 -12.76 -17.17 3.83
C ASP A 104 -12.19 -16.80 2.44
N GLU A 105 -12.71 -17.40 1.37
CA GLU A 105 -12.26 -17.18 -0.02
C GLU A 105 -12.56 -15.75 -0.54
N SER A 106 -13.29 -14.95 0.24
CA SER A 106 -13.78 -13.62 -0.17
C SER A 106 -12.80 -12.47 0.13
N GLY A 107 -11.64 -12.74 0.72
CA GLY A 107 -10.73 -11.68 1.22
C GLY A 107 -11.34 -10.89 2.39
N PRO A 108 -10.59 -9.98 3.02
CA PRO A 108 -11.11 -9.18 4.12
C PRO A 108 -12.18 -8.21 3.62
N GLU A 109 -13.40 -8.30 4.14
CA GLU A 109 -14.50 -7.43 3.75
C GLU A 109 -14.19 -5.96 4.15
N PRO A 110 -14.32 -5.00 3.22
CA PRO A 110 -14.13 -3.59 3.54
C PRO A 110 -15.11 -3.11 4.62
N VAL A 111 -14.59 -2.44 5.64
CA VAL A 111 -15.36 -1.90 6.76
C VAL A 111 -15.49 -0.38 6.60
N ALA A 112 -16.68 0.15 6.90
CA ALA A 112 -16.91 1.59 6.89
C ALA A 112 -16.05 2.31 7.95
N VAL A 113 -15.55 3.49 7.60
CA VAL A 113 -14.86 4.37 8.56
C VAL A 113 -15.87 4.93 9.54
N ASP A 114 -15.59 4.78 10.83
CA ASP A 114 -16.26 5.59 11.84
C ASP A 114 -15.77 7.04 11.70
N THR A 115 -16.67 7.93 11.27
CA THR A 115 -16.39 9.36 11.12
C THR A 115 -16.77 10.16 12.36
N THR A 116 -17.13 9.50 13.47
CA THR A 116 -17.51 10.18 14.72
C THR A 116 -16.36 11.05 15.22
N GLY A 117 -16.62 12.34 15.39
CA GLY A 117 -15.63 13.31 15.87
C GLY A 117 -14.61 13.77 14.81
N LEU A 118 -14.73 13.32 13.56
CA LEU A 118 -13.92 13.80 12.45
C LEU A 118 -14.66 14.90 11.66
N PRO A 119 -13.96 15.90 11.12
CA PRO A 119 -14.56 16.95 10.29
C PRO A 119 -14.83 16.46 8.85
N LEU A 120 -15.38 15.24 8.70
CA LEU A 120 -15.70 14.63 7.42
C LEU A 120 -16.93 13.72 7.55
N THR A 121 -17.69 13.62 6.47
CA THR A 121 -18.86 12.74 6.37
C THR A 121 -18.47 11.34 5.91
N ALA A 122 -19.32 10.34 6.19
CA ALA A 122 -19.11 8.97 5.67
C ALA A 122 -18.96 8.93 4.14
N PHE A 123 -19.71 9.76 3.41
CA PHE A 123 -19.57 9.88 1.95
C PHE A 123 -18.18 10.35 1.53
N GLN A 124 -17.65 11.39 2.19
CA GLN A 124 -16.31 11.91 1.89
C GLN A 124 -15.21 10.89 2.24
N ALA A 125 -15.38 10.12 3.32
CA ALA A 125 -14.46 9.03 3.65
C ALA A 125 -14.44 7.97 2.54
N SER A 126 -15.61 7.49 2.11
CA SER A 126 -15.73 6.48 1.07
C SER A 126 -15.28 6.97 -0.32
N ASP A 127 -15.52 8.25 -0.64
CA ASP A 127 -15.05 8.85 -1.89
C ASP A 127 -13.51 8.96 -1.91
N TYR A 128 -12.91 9.34 -0.78
CA TYR A 128 -11.46 9.34 -0.61
C TYR A 128 -10.87 7.94 -0.75
N ASP A 129 -11.41 6.96 -0.03
CA ASP A 129 -10.93 5.58 -0.09
C ASP A 129 -11.07 5.00 -1.51
N ARG A 130 -12.15 5.31 -2.24
CA ARG A 130 -12.30 4.93 -3.65
C ARG A 130 -11.27 5.61 -4.56
N TYR A 131 -11.05 6.91 -4.37
CA TYR A 131 -10.08 7.66 -5.17
C TYR A 131 -8.65 7.13 -4.99
N PHE A 132 -8.25 6.80 -3.76
CA PHE A 132 -6.94 6.24 -3.45
C PHE A 132 -6.90 4.71 -3.49
N ARG A 133 -8.02 4.05 -3.84
CA ARG A 133 -8.17 2.59 -3.92
C ARG A 133 -7.73 1.89 -2.63
N VAL A 134 -8.23 2.38 -1.51
CA VAL A 134 -7.97 1.84 -0.18
C VAL A 134 -9.17 1.03 0.28
N ASN A 135 -8.94 -0.23 0.65
CA ASN A 135 -9.88 -1.02 1.41
C ASN A 135 -9.52 -0.91 2.89
N ARG A 136 -10.46 -0.46 3.71
CA ARG A 136 -10.23 -0.48 5.16
C ARG A 136 -10.71 -1.78 5.73
N VAL A 137 -9.86 -2.45 6.50
CA VAL A 137 -10.13 -3.82 6.96
C VAL A 137 -9.98 -3.90 8.48
N ALA A 138 -10.88 -4.67 9.11
CA ALA A 138 -10.80 -5.07 10.51
C ALA A 138 -10.68 -6.62 10.58
N PRO A 139 -9.53 -7.17 10.16
CA PRO A 139 -9.39 -8.60 9.96
C PRO A 139 -9.33 -9.35 11.30
N ALA A 140 -9.80 -10.60 11.28
CA ALA A 140 -9.61 -11.54 12.37
C ALA A 140 -8.12 -11.83 12.63
N LEU A 141 -7.26 -11.67 11.63
CA LEU A 141 -5.82 -11.94 11.67
C LEU A 141 -5.00 -10.67 11.36
N PRO A 142 -4.94 -9.69 12.28
CA PRO A 142 -4.28 -8.40 12.04
C PRO A 142 -2.80 -8.54 11.69
N ALA A 143 -2.08 -9.48 12.32
CA ALA A 143 -0.67 -9.72 12.02
C ALA A 143 -0.41 -10.15 10.57
N THR A 144 -1.26 -11.04 10.03
CA THR A 144 -1.17 -11.48 8.63
C THR A 144 -1.41 -10.31 7.69
N MET A 145 -2.40 -9.47 7.97
CA MET A 145 -2.68 -8.28 7.16
C MET A 145 -1.55 -7.25 7.23
N MET A 146 -0.93 -7.03 8.39
CA MET A 146 0.23 -6.14 8.49
C MET A 146 1.38 -6.59 7.58
N VAL A 147 1.67 -7.90 7.56
CA VAL A 147 2.70 -8.46 6.68
C VAL A 147 2.29 -8.36 5.22
N ARG A 148 1.02 -8.64 4.90
CA ARG A 148 0.47 -8.50 3.53
C ARG A 148 0.59 -7.09 3.00
N SER A 149 0.11 -6.08 3.73
CA SER A 149 0.19 -4.69 3.29
C SER A 149 1.64 -4.24 3.06
N LEU A 150 2.58 -4.72 3.89
CA LEU A 150 4.01 -4.46 3.69
C LEU A 150 4.53 -5.11 2.39
N VAL A 151 4.25 -6.40 2.17
CA VAL A 151 4.69 -7.11 0.96
C VAL A 151 4.07 -6.47 -0.29
N GLN A 152 2.80 -6.08 -0.24
CA GLN A 152 2.10 -5.44 -1.35
C GLN A 152 2.69 -4.07 -1.70
N ALA A 153 2.97 -3.23 -0.69
CA ALA A 153 3.61 -1.95 -0.91
C ALA A 153 5.02 -2.12 -1.52
N ILE A 154 5.79 -3.09 -1.01
CA ILE A 154 7.11 -3.42 -1.53
C ILE A 154 7.02 -3.93 -2.97
N HIS A 155 6.06 -4.80 -3.27
CA HIS A 155 5.81 -5.31 -4.61
C HIS A 155 5.56 -4.17 -5.60
N ALA A 156 4.61 -3.28 -5.30
CA ALA A 156 4.27 -2.15 -6.17
C ALA A 156 5.47 -1.22 -6.42
N VAL A 157 6.27 -0.95 -5.39
CA VAL A 157 7.48 -0.11 -5.51
C VAL A 157 8.59 -0.84 -6.27
N THR A 158 8.76 -2.14 -6.05
CA THR A 158 9.75 -2.95 -6.78
C THR A 158 9.38 -3.06 -8.26
N ASP A 159 8.09 -3.16 -8.58
CA ASP A 159 7.59 -3.15 -9.95
C ASP A 159 7.84 -1.79 -10.63
N LEU A 160 7.70 -0.68 -9.91
CA LEU A 160 8.14 0.62 -10.39
C LEU A 160 9.64 0.62 -10.69
N PHE A 161 10.47 0.12 -9.78
CA PHE A 161 11.93 0.06 -9.97
C PHE A 161 12.34 -0.82 -11.16
N ALA A 162 11.66 -1.94 -11.37
CA ALA A 162 11.94 -2.87 -12.47
C ALA A 162 11.65 -2.26 -13.86
N ARG A 163 10.69 -1.33 -13.92
CA ARG A 163 10.22 -0.66 -15.15
C ARG A 163 10.96 0.65 -15.44
N SER A 164 11.56 1.29 -14.45
CA SER A 164 12.22 2.59 -14.61
C SER A 164 13.74 2.47 -14.71
N ALA A 165 14.29 2.74 -15.89
CA ALA A 165 15.74 2.73 -16.13
C ALA A 165 16.48 3.94 -15.53
N ASP A 166 15.77 5.04 -15.26
CA ASP A 166 16.37 6.33 -14.91
C ASP A 166 16.36 6.65 -13.41
N LEU A 167 15.98 5.70 -12.55
CA LEU A 167 15.94 5.94 -11.11
C LEU A 167 17.37 5.95 -10.53
N PRO A 168 17.74 6.97 -9.73
CA PRO A 168 19.06 7.01 -9.10
C PRO A 168 19.28 5.79 -8.20
N GLU A 169 20.33 5.01 -8.46
CA GLU A 169 20.64 3.77 -7.74
C GLU A 169 20.70 3.98 -6.21
N ARG A 170 21.23 5.13 -5.78
CA ARG A 170 21.30 5.49 -4.35
C ARG A 170 19.92 5.58 -3.70
N GLN A 171 18.91 6.08 -4.41
CA GLN A 171 17.55 6.19 -3.88
C GLN A 171 16.87 4.82 -3.82
N VAL A 172 17.04 4.01 -4.86
CA VAL A 172 16.54 2.62 -4.89
C VAL A 172 17.12 1.83 -3.71
N ARG A 173 18.44 1.92 -3.51
CA ARG A 173 19.11 1.24 -2.40
C ARG A 173 18.61 1.70 -1.03
N GLY A 174 18.49 3.01 -0.82
CA GLY A 174 17.98 3.56 0.45
C GLY A 174 16.54 3.12 0.74
N GLN A 175 15.70 3.02 -0.30
CA GLN A 175 14.33 2.53 -0.15
C GLN A 175 14.31 1.02 0.21
N ILE A 176 15.15 0.21 -0.44
CA ILE A 176 15.29 -1.22 -0.12
C ILE A 176 15.77 -1.42 1.32
N GLU A 177 16.78 -0.67 1.76
CA GLU A 177 17.28 -0.71 3.15
C GLU A 177 16.17 -0.35 4.15
N GLY A 178 15.35 0.65 3.84
CA GLY A 178 14.18 1.01 4.63
C GLY A 178 13.16 -0.12 4.73
N PHE A 179 12.86 -0.79 3.63
CA PHE A 179 11.95 -1.95 3.61
C PHE A 179 12.50 -3.13 4.41
N VAL A 180 13.79 -3.42 4.31
CA VAL A 180 14.45 -4.45 5.13
C VAL A 180 14.34 -4.12 6.62
N ALA A 181 14.60 -2.86 7.00
CA ALA A 181 14.45 -2.41 8.38
C ALA A 181 13.00 -2.55 8.88
N GLN A 182 12.01 -2.27 8.02
CA GLN A 182 10.60 -2.42 8.36
C GLN A 182 10.18 -3.89 8.52
N ALA A 183 10.71 -4.80 7.70
CA ALA A 183 10.49 -6.24 7.86
C ALA A 183 11.04 -6.74 9.22
N HIS A 184 12.25 -6.31 9.60
CA HIS A 184 12.82 -6.64 10.91
C HIS A 184 12.03 -6.05 12.08
N LEU A 185 11.55 -4.80 11.94
CA LEU A 185 10.69 -4.18 12.94
C LEU A 185 9.41 -4.98 13.15
N LEU A 186 8.77 -5.41 12.05
CA LEU A 186 7.54 -6.19 12.10
C LEU A 186 7.78 -7.57 12.72
N ALA A 187 8.87 -8.25 12.36
CA ALA A 187 9.25 -9.52 12.98
C ALA A 187 9.40 -9.40 14.50
N ARG A 188 10.07 -8.33 14.96
CA ARG A 188 10.23 -8.06 16.39
C ARG A 188 8.89 -7.74 17.07
N ALA A 189 8.04 -6.91 16.44
CA ALA A 189 6.73 -6.54 16.99
C ALA A 189 5.80 -7.75 17.12
N LEU A 190 5.95 -8.74 16.25
CA LEU A 190 5.18 -9.99 16.26
C LEU A 190 5.83 -11.11 17.09
N GLY A 191 6.95 -10.84 17.79
CA GLY A 191 7.65 -11.84 18.60
C GLY A 191 8.25 -13.00 17.80
N LEU A 192 8.61 -12.76 16.54
CA LEU A 192 9.23 -13.74 15.65
C LEU A 192 10.75 -13.80 15.86
N GLU A 193 11.34 -14.88 15.38
CA GLU A 193 12.80 -15.03 15.35
C GLU A 193 13.47 -13.99 14.44
N ARG A 194 14.79 -13.84 14.59
CA ARG A 194 15.58 -12.92 13.78
C ARG A 194 15.62 -13.40 12.34
N LEU A 195 15.09 -12.57 11.44
CA LEU A 195 15.15 -12.80 9.99
C LEU A 195 16.60 -12.92 9.51
N ARG A 196 16.84 -13.84 8.57
CA ARG A 196 18.15 -14.12 7.95
C ARG A 196 18.07 -14.02 6.44
#